data_AF-A0A4P7Y366-F1
#
_entry.id   AF-A0A4P7Y366-F1
#
_cell.length_a   1.000
_cell.length_b   1.000
_cell.length_c   1.000
_cell.angle_alpha   90.00
_cell.angle_beta   90.00
_cell.angle_gamma   90.00
#
_symmetry.space_group_name_H-M   'P 1'
#
loop_
_entity.id
_entity.type
_entity.pdbx_description
1 polymer ?
#
loop_
_entity_poly.entity_id
_entity_poly.type
_entity_poly.pdbx_seq_one_letter_code
_entity_poly.pdbx_strand_id
1 'polypeptide(L)'
;MSALIQLAAEHWQFVSPLLRKPKNEADYDALVAALDELLDLVGEDESNPLMSLVDILSDWIEAYDHEHRPMPIVSGVDVLRAMMREHGLNQSDLPGLGTQSVVSEILSGKRKLNLRQIKWLAERFGVSVETFI
;
A
#
# COMPACT_ATOMS: atom_id res chain seq x y z
N MET A 1 32.30 -6.43 -28.31
CA MET A 1 31.58 -5.94 -27.11
C MET A 1 31.23 -4.48 -27.37
N SER A 2 30.02 -4.01 -27.05
CA SER A 2 29.71 -2.59 -27.26
C SER A 2 30.53 -1.74 -26.28
N ALA A 3 30.91 -0.53 -26.69
CA ALA A 3 31.65 0.40 -25.83
C ALA A 3 30.90 0.68 -24.51
N LEU A 4 29.57 0.74 -24.56
CA LEU A 4 28.73 0.90 -23.38
C LEU A 4 28.84 -0.28 -22.40
N ILE A 5 28.79 -1.53 -22.90
CA ILE A 5 28.92 -2.71 -22.04
C ILE A 5 30.32 -2.79 -21.43
N GLN A 6 31.36 -2.38 -22.17
CA GLN A 6 32.70 -2.31 -21.63
C GLN A 6 32.79 -1.31 -20.46
N LEU A 7 32.28 -0.09 -20.66
CA LEU A 7 32.27 0.93 -19.61
C LEU A 7 31.44 0.49 -18.40
N ALA A 8 30.27 -0.10 -18.63
CA ALA A 8 29.45 -0.66 -17.55
C ALA A 8 30.20 -1.74 -16.76
N ALA A 9 30.89 -2.66 -17.44
CA ALA A 9 31.66 -3.72 -16.81
C ALA A 9 32.84 -3.18 -15.98
N GLU A 10 33.54 -2.15 -16.47
CA GLU A 10 34.65 -1.50 -15.76
C GLU A 10 34.20 -0.84 -14.45
N HIS A 11 32.98 -0.29 -14.42
CA HIS A 11 32.42 0.38 -13.25
C HIS A 11 31.44 -0.47 -12.43
N TRP A 12 31.12 -1.69 -12.87
CA TRP A 12 30.03 -2.50 -12.32
C TRP A 12 30.16 -2.77 -10.82
N GLN A 13 31.38 -2.98 -10.32
CA GLN A 13 31.61 -3.26 -8.91
C GLN A 13 31.12 -2.14 -7.97
N PHE A 14 31.08 -0.89 -8.46
CA PHE A 14 30.63 0.26 -7.66
C PHE A 14 29.11 0.43 -7.69
N VAL A 15 28.44 -0.05 -8.74
CA VAL A 15 26.99 0.12 -8.95
C VAL A 15 26.20 -1.12 -8.56
N SER A 16 26.78 -2.30 -8.74
CA SER A 16 26.15 -3.59 -8.46
C SER A 16 25.61 -3.78 -7.04
N PRO A 17 26.13 -3.12 -5.99
CA PRO A 17 25.50 -3.19 -4.67
C PRO A 17 24.07 -2.65 -4.65
N LEU A 18 23.79 -1.58 -5.41
CA LEU A 18 22.48 -0.95 -5.53
C LEU A 18 21.58 -1.70 -6.51
N LEU A 19 22.15 -2.40 -7.50
CA LEU A 19 21.39 -3.10 -8.54
C LEU A 19 21.13 -4.58 -8.22
N ARG A 20 20.64 -4.87 -7.00
CA ARG A 20 20.19 -6.21 -6.59
C ARG A 20 18.88 -6.14 -5.82
N LYS A 21 17.94 -7.02 -6.19
CA LYS A 21 16.69 -7.18 -5.43
C LYS A 21 16.97 -7.58 -3.97
N PRO A 22 16.26 -6.99 -3.00
CA PRO A 22 16.45 -7.31 -1.60
C PRO A 22 16.00 -8.75 -1.32
N LYS A 23 16.78 -9.48 -0.52
CA LYS A 23 16.47 -10.87 -0.12
C LYS A 23 16.16 -11.00 1.35
N ASN A 24 16.42 -9.95 2.12
CA ASN A 24 16.25 -9.86 3.55
C ASN A 24 16.06 -8.40 3.94
N GLU A 25 15.69 -8.16 5.19
CA GLU A 25 15.43 -6.83 5.75
C GLU A 25 16.63 -5.89 5.66
N ALA A 26 17.86 -6.38 5.85
CA ALA A 26 19.05 -5.52 5.76
C ALA A 26 19.32 -5.06 4.32
N ASP A 27 19.06 -5.92 3.32
CA ASP A 27 19.13 -5.51 1.91
C ASP A 27 18.04 -4.46 1.61
N TYR A 28 16.82 -4.66 2.12
CA TYR A 28 15.70 -3.74 1.96
C TYR A 28 16.03 -2.36 2.55
N ASP A 29 16.47 -2.31 3.82
CA ASP A 29 16.81 -1.06 4.50
C ASP A 29 17.93 -0.29 3.75
N ALA A 30 18.90 -1.01 3.20
CA ALA A 30 19.96 -0.40 2.40
C ALA A 30 19.43 0.22 1.09
N LEU A 31 18.46 -0.41 0.43
CA LEU A 31 17.83 0.16 -0.77
C LEU A 31 16.93 1.35 -0.45
N VAL A 32 16.20 1.31 0.66
CA VAL A 32 15.39 2.45 1.13
C VAL A 32 16.30 3.65 1.41
N ALA A 33 17.38 3.46 2.15
CA ALA A 33 18.33 4.53 2.43
C ALA A 33 18.95 5.10 1.14
N ALA A 34 19.29 4.23 0.17
CA ALA A 34 19.82 4.68 -1.11
C ALA A 34 18.77 5.43 -1.95
N LEU A 35 17.50 5.01 -1.91
CA LEU A 35 16.41 5.71 -2.57
C LEU A 35 16.21 7.12 -1.99
N ASP A 36 16.24 7.25 -0.66
CA ASP A 36 16.15 8.55 0.01
C ASP A 36 17.30 9.49 -0.43
N GLU A 37 18.55 9.00 -0.41
CA GLU A 37 19.70 9.77 -0.88
C GLU A 37 19.60 10.16 -2.36
N LEU A 38 19.05 9.28 -3.21
CA LEU A 38 18.83 9.56 -4.63
C LEU A 38 17.75 10.63 -4.85
N LEU A 39 16.65 10.58 -4.10
CA LEU A 39 15.59 11.58 -4.17
C LEU A 39 16.09 12.95 -3.72
N ASP A 40 16.91 13.01 -2.67
CA ASP A 40 17.57 14.24 -2.23
C ASP A 40 18.52 14.81 -3.29
N LEU A 41 19.24 13.93 -4.01
CA LEU A 41 20.18 14.34 -5.06
C LEU A 41 19.48 14.83 -6.33
N VAL A 42 18.39 14.17 -6.73
CA VAL A 42 17.61 14.53 -7.92
C VAL A 42 16.76 15.77 -7.68
N GLY A 43 16.24 15.93 -6.46
CA GLY A 43 15.35 17.04 -6.11
C GLY A 43 14.07 17.02 -6.94
N GLU A 44 13.69 18.17 -7.49
CA GLU A 44 12.48 18.34 -8.32
C GLU A 44 12.72 18.09 -9.83
N ASP A 45 13.93 17.68 -10.23
CA ASP A 45 14.25 17.44 -11.65
C ASP A 45 13.86 16.03 -12.09
N GLU A 46 12.60 15.87 -12.48
CA GLU A 46 12.08 14.61 -13.05
C GLU A 46 12.77 14.18 -14.35
N SER A 47 13.56 15.05 -15.01
CA SER A 47 14.31 14.70 -16.22
C SER A 47 15.72 14.14 -15.95
N ASN A 48 16.13 14.11 -14.68
CA ASN A 48 17.44 13.63 -14.27
C ASN A 48 17.63 12.15 -14.67
N PRO A 49 18.75 11.77 -15.32
CA PRO A 49 19.02 10.37 -15.69
C PRO A 49 18.94 9.37 -14.53
N LEU A 50 19.18 9.81 -13.30
CA LEU A 50 19.08 8.99 -12.09
C LEU A 50 17.63 8.63 -11.71
N MET A 51 16.61 9.29 -12.29
CA MET A 51 15.21 8.87 -12.13
C MET A 51 14.99 7.42 -12.56
N SER A 52 15.70 6.96 -13.60
CA SER A 52 15.64 5.55 -13.99
C SER A 52 16.14 4.59 -12.90
N LEU A 53 17.05 5.03 -12.02
CA LEU A 53 17.49 4.26 -10.86
C LEU A 53 16.49 4.33 -9.70
N VAL A 54 15.88 5.50 -9.47
CA VAL A 54 14.77 5.70 -8.52
C VAL A 54 13.63 4.72 -8.83
N ASP A 55 13.21 4.63 -10.09
CA ASP A 55 12.16 3.71 -10.54
C ASP A 55 12.52 2.25 -10.22
N ILE A 56 13.74 1.82 -10.59
CA ILE A 56 14.21 0.45 -10.37
C ILE A 56 14.23 0.08 -8.89
N LEU A 57 14.74 0.98 -8.02
CA LEU A 57 14.78 0.73 -6.58
C LEU A 57 13.38 0.70 -5.97
N SER A 58 12.50 1.62 -6.39
CA SER A 58 11.11 1.69 -5.93
C SER A 58 10.36 0.40 -6.26
N ASP A 59 10.47 -0.11 -7.49
CA ASP A 59 9.86 -1.37 -7.92
C ASP A 59 10.32 -2.57 -7.05
N TRP A 60 11.58 -2.59 -6.63
CA TRP A 60 12.12 -3.69 -5.83
C TRP A 60 11.73 -3.61 -4.36
N ILE A 61 11.68 -2.40 -3.80
CA ILE A 61 11.17 -2.13 -2.46
C ILE A 61 9.69 -2.53 -2.40
N GLU A 62 8.88 -2.07 -3.36
CA GLU A 62 7.45 -2.40 -3.44
C GLU A 62 7.23 -3.91 -3.56
N ALA A 63 7.98 -4.59 -4.44
CA ALA A 63 7.87 -6.03 -4.59
C ALA A 63 8.22 -6.78 -3.29
N TYR A 64 9.23 -6.32 -2.56
CA TYR A 64 9.61 -6.92 -1.28
C TYR A 64 8.53 -6.72 -0.22
N ASP A 65 8.01 -5.49 -0.08
CA ASP A 65 6.93 -5.17 0.83
C ASP A 65 5.67 -5.96 0.52
N HIS A 66 5.31 -6.10 -0.75
CA HIS A 66 4.15 -6.90 -1.15
C HIS A 66 4.28 -8.38 -0.73
N GLU A 67 5.48 -8.95 -0.80
CA GLU A 67 5.74 -10.34 -0.41
C GLU A 67 5.86 -10.54 1.11
N HIS A 68 6.53 -9.62 1.82
CA HIS A 68 6.91 -9.79 3.22
C HIS A 68 6.00 -9.05 4.20
N ARG A 69 5.38 -7.96 3.74
CA ARG A 69 4.52 -7.06 4.51
C ARG A 69 3.21 -6.83 3.74
N PRO A 70 2.47 -7.90 3.37
CA PRO A 70 1.23 -7.74 2.65
C PRO A 70 0.30 -6.82 3.45
N MET A 71 -0.36 -5.88 2.77
CA MET A 71 -1.36 -5.04 3.43
C MET A 71 -2.34 -5.94 4.17
N PRO A 72 -2.64 -5.64 5.45
CA PRO A 72 -3.62 -6.41 6.19
C PRO A 72 -4.93 -6.39 5.42
N ILE A 73 -5.54 -7.56 5.21
CA ILE A 73 -6.86 -7.65 4.61
C ILE A 73 -7.83 -7.04 5.63
N VAL A 74 -8.15 -5.77 5.44
CA VAL A 74 -9.14 -5.06 6.25
C VAL A 74 -10.51 -5.51 5.76
N SER A 75 -11.29 -6.17 6.62
CA SER A 75 -12.65 -6.53 6.22
C SER A 75 -13.52 -5.27 6.14
N GLY A 76 -14.57 -5.29 5.31
CA GLY A 76 -15.56 -4.20 5.32
C GLY A 76 -16.18 -3.92 6.70
N VAL A 77 -16.14 -4.89 7.62
CA VAL A 77 -16.57 -4.70 9.02
C VAL A 77 -15.54 -3.90 9.82
N ASP A 78 -14.24 -4.10 9.60
CA ASP A 78 -13.18 -3.33 10.25
C ASP A 78 -13.22 -1.87 9.80
N VAL A 79 -13.43 -1.64 8.49
CA VAL A 79 -13.69 -0.31 7.93
C VAL A 79 -14.92 0.32 8.57
N LEU A 80 -16.03 -0.41 8.68
CA LEU A 80 -17.24 0.08 9.35
C LEU A 80 -16.96 0.49 10.81
N ARG A 81 -16.19 -0.31 11.56
CA ARG A 81 -15.82 0.04 12.94
C ARG A 81 -14.96 1.30 13.02
N ALA A 82 -14.03 1.48 12.08
CA ALA A 82 -13.21 2.68 12.00
C ALA A 82 -14.07 3.92 11.71
N MET A 83 -14.94 3.86 10.69
CA MET A 83 -15.88 4.92 10.34
C MET A 83 -16.83 5.25 11.49
N MET A 84 -17.36 4.24 12.19
CA MET A 84 -18.19 4.48 13.38
C MET A 84 -17.44 5.25 14.47
N ARG A 85 -16.17 4.91 14.71
CA ARG A 85 -15.34 5.58 15.72
C ARG A 85 -15.02 7.02 15.32
N GLU A 86 -14.61 7.23 14.08
CA GLU A 86 -14.24 8.54 13.53
C GLU A 86 -15.43 9.51 13.53
N HIS A 87 -16.61 9.03 13.16
CA HIS A 87 -17.83 9.83 13.11
C HIS A 87 -18.64 9.83 14.43
N GLY A 88 -18.16 9.17 15.49
CA GLY A 88 -18.87 9.08 16.78
C GLY A 88 -20.23 8.37 16.72
N LEU A 89 -20.41 7.45 15.75
CA LEU A 89 -21.68 6.74 15.52
C LEU A 89 -21.81 5.49 16.40
N ASN A 90 -23.02 5.27 16.88
CA ASN A 90 -23.40 4.02 17.54
C ASN A 90 -24.16 3.08 16.56
N GLN A 91 -24.54 1.89 17.03
CA GLN A 91 -25.23 0.90 16.18
C GLN A 91 -26.63 1.35 15.75
N SER A 92 -27.35 2.11 16.57
CA SER A 92 -28.68 2.64 16.22
C SER A 92 -28.62 3.73 15.15
N ASP A 93 -27.46 4.35 14.95
CA ASP A 93 -27.29 5.37 13.91
C ASP A 93 -27.15 4.77 12.50
N LEU A 94 -27.15 3.44 12.35
CA LEU A 94 -26.94 2.73 11.09
C LEU A 94 -28.20 1.99 10.57
N PRO A 95 -29.34 2.68 10.35
CA PRO A 95 -30.62 2.02 10.03
C PRO A 95 -30.61 1.28 8.69
N GLY A 96 -29.78 1.68 7.72
CA GLY A 96 -29.67 0.98 6.44
C GLY A 96 -29.04 -0.41 6.53
N LEU A 97 -28.38 -0.72 7.67
CA LEU A 97 -27.88 -2.06 7.95
C LEU A 97 -28.96 -3.01 8.48
N GLY A 98 -30.06 -2.49 9.04
CA GLY A 98 -31.15 -3.25 9.62
C GLY A 98 -31.38 -2.90 11.08
N THR A 99 -31.98 -3.81 11.83
CA THR A 99 -32.21 -3.61 13.28
C THR A 99 -30.88 -3.61 14.03
N GLN A 100 -30.85 -3.03 15.24
CA GLN A 100 -29.64 -3.00 16.07
C GLN A 100 -29.04 -4.41 16.30
N SER A 101 -29.89 -5.45 16.44
CA SER A 101 -29.42 -6.84 16.53
C SER A 101 -28.64 -7.28 15.29
N VAL A 102 -29.11 -6.91 14.10
CA VAL A 102 -28.42 -7.21 12.83
C VAL A 102 -27.10 -6.46 12.75
N VAL A 103 -27.05 -5.18 13.16
CA VAL A 103 -25.81 -4.41 13.21
C VAL A 103 -24.80 -5.05 14.16
N SER A 104 -25.23 -5.49 15.34
CA SER A 104 -24.37 -6.20 16.29
C SER A 104 -23.86 -7.54 15.75
N GLU A 105 -24.68 -8.30 15.03
CA GLU A 105 -24.24 -9.55 14.37
C GLU A 105 -23.19 -9.30 13.29
N ILE A 106 -23.33 -8.20 12.54
CA ILE A 106 -22.34 -7.77 11.54
C ILE A 106 -21.03 -7.37 12.22
N LEU A 107 -21.10 -6.49 13.22
CA LEU A 107 -19.92 -6.01 13.95
C LEU A 107 -19.21 -7.11 14.75
N SER A 108 -19.89 -8.19 15.10
CA SER A 108 -19.29 -9.37 15.75
C SER A 108 -18.81 -10.43 14.77
N GLY A 109 -18.99 -10.22 13.46
CA GLY A 109 -18.58 -11.18 12.42
C GLY A 109 -19.51 -12.39 12.26
N LYS A 110 -20.59 -12.50 13.05
CA LYS A 110 -21.60 -13.56 12.93
C LYS A 110 -22.37 -13.47 11.60
N ARG A 111 -22.45 -12.27 11.03
CA ARG A 111 -23.13 -12.01 9.75
C ARG A 111 -22.25 -11.17 8.83
N LYS A 112 -22.19 -11.53 7.56
CA LYS A 112 -21.49 -10.73 6.54
C LYS A 112 -22.37 -9.57 6.06
N LEU A 113 -21.74 -8.45 5.71
CA LEU A 113 -22.39 -7.38 4.95
C LEU A 113 -22.86 -7.94 3.59
N ASN A 114 -24.08 -7.58 3.19
CA ASN A 114 -24.57 -7.87 1.85
C ASN A 114 -24.43 -6.66 0.92
N LEU A 115 -24.53 -6.87 -0.39
CA LEU A 115 -24.33 -5.83 -1.39
C LEU A 115 -25.24 -4.61 -1.21
N ARG A 116 -26.49 -4.80 -0.75
CA ARG A 116 -27.41 -3.69 -0.47
C ARG A 116 -26.91 -2.83 0.68
N GLN A 117 -26.42 -3.45 1.75
CA GLN A 117 -25.85 -2.77 2.92
C GLN A 117 -24.54 -2.05 2.55
N ILE A 118 -23.66 -2.69 1.77
CA ILE A 118 -22.40 -2.12 1.27
C ILE A 118 -22.69 -0.85 0.46
N LYS A 119 -23.64 -0.89 -0.48
CA LYS A 119 -24.03 0.29 -1.27
C LYS A 119 -24.55 1.43 -0.39
N TRP A 120 -25.36 1.11 0.61
CA TRP A 120 -25.86 2.12 1.54
C TRP A 120 -24.74 2.73 2.39
N LEU A 121 -23.77 1.94 2.84
CA LEU A 121 -22.60 2.44 3.57
C LEU A 121 -21.74 3.34 2.68
N ALA A 122 -21.45 2.90 1.46
CA ALA A 122 -20.69 3.68 0.49
C ALA A 122 -21.33 5.05 0.22
N GLU A 123 -22.65 5.09 0.01
CA GLU A 123 -23.40 6.34 -0.17
C GLU A 123 -23.38 7.21 1.10
N ARG A 124 -23.58 6.61 2.27
CA ARG A 124 -23.60 7.35 3.55
C ARG A 124 -22.26 8.01 3.88
N PHE A 125 -21.15 7.32 3.62
CA PHE A 125 -19.81 7.80 3.94
C PHE A 125 -19.12 8.51 2.77
N GLY A 126 -19.74 8.54 1.58
CA GLY A 126 -19.17 9.17 0.39
C GLY A 126 -17.92 8.46 -0.14
N VAL A 127 -17.86 7.12 0.00
CA VAL A 127 -16.70 6.30 -0.41
C VAL A 127 -17.09 5.27 -1.48
N SER A 128 -16.10 4.61 -2.08
CA SER A 128 -16.33 3.54 -3.04
C SER A 128 -17.00 2.33 -2.38
N VAL A 129 -17.79 1.58 -3.16
CA VAL A 129 -18.35 0.28 -2.73
C VAL A 129 -17.23 -0.71 -2.39
N GLU A 130 -16.09 -0.62 -3.09
CA GLU A 130 -14.90 -1.46 -2.87
C GLU A 130 -14.32 -1.30 -1.47
N THR A 131 -14.55 -0.17 -0.80
CA THR A 131 -14.09 0.10 0.56
C THR A 131 -14.71 -0.87 1.59
N PHE A 132 -15.83 -1.54 1.28
CA PHE A 132 -16.52 -2.46 2.18
C PHE A 132 -16.58 -3.91 1.69
N ILE A 133 -15.83 -4.25 0.62
CA ILE A 133 -15.75 -5.60 0.03
C ILE A 133 -14.54 -6.34 0.61
#